data_AF-A0A847HSY9-F1
#
_entry.id   AF-A0A847HSY9-F1
#
_cell.length_a   1.000
_cell.length_b   1.000
_cell.length_c   1.000
_cell.angle_alpha   90.00
_cell.angle_beta   90.00
_cell.angle_gamma   90.00
#
_symmetry.space_group_name_H-M   'P 1'
#
loop_
_entity.id
_entity.type
_entity.pdbx_description
1 polymer ?
#
loop_
_entity_poly.entity_id
_entity_poly.type
_entity_poly.pdbx_seq_one_letter_code
_entity_poly.pdbx_strand_id
1 'polypeptide(L)' 'ATFQNCLDSEQYAQKAKDQMAEGSNSGVRGTPGNIIYNNKTGKAVMVSGAQPLASFQEAIELVR' A
#
# COMPACT_ATOMS: atom_id res chain seq x y z
N ALA A 1 27.06 -7.59 -10.97
CA ALA A 1 26.72 -9.01 -11.14
C ALA A 1 25.50 -9.41 -10.30
N THR A 2 25.51 -9.25 -8.96
CA THR A 2 24.41 -9.72 -8.09
C THR A 2 23.04 -9.12 -8.42
N PHE A 3 22.95 -7.80 -8.64
CA PHE A 3 21.67 -7.18 -9.03
C PHE A 3 21.14 -7.70 -10.36
N GLN A 4 22.01 -7.79 -11.38
CA GLN A 4 21.63 -8.27 -12.72
C GLN A 4 21.06 -9.70 -12.65
N ASN A 5 21.73 -10.59 -11.91
CA ASN A 5 21.22 -11.95 -11.72
C ASN A 5 19.85 -11.98 -11.01
N CYS A 6 19.62 -11.08 -10.06
CA CYS A 6 18.31 -10.96 -9.39
C CYS A 6 17.23 -10.41 -10.31
N LEU A 7 17.58 -9.50 -11.22
CA LEU A 7 16.66 -8.94 -12.19
C LEU A 7 16.31 -9.98 -13.25
N ASP A 8 17.31 -10.67 -13.79
CA ASP A 8 17.18 -11.65 -14.87
C ASP A 8 16.51 -12.95 -14.42
N SER A 9 16.56 -13.28 -13.13
CA SER A 9 15.87 -14.48 -12.61
C SER A 9 14.35 -14.33 -12.57
N GLU A 10 13.84 -13.09 -12.69
CA GLU A 10 12.41 -12.74 -12.60
C GLU A 10 11.71 -13.28 -11.35
N GLN A 11 12.46 -13.66 -10.30
CA GLN A 11 11.94 -14.36 -9.12
C GLN A 11 10.75 -13.63 -8.47
N TYR A 12 10.72 -12.30 -8.54
CA TYR A 12 9.67 -11.46 -7.96
C TYR A 12 8.76 -10.78 -8.99
N ALA A 13 8.91 -11.09 -10.28
CA ALA A 13 8.14 -10.43 -11.34
C ALA A 13 6.63 -10.62 -11.16
N GLN A 14 6.18 -11.85 -10.85
CA GLN A 14 4.77 -12.11 -10.58
C GLN A 14 4.31 -11.41 -9.29
N LYS A 15 5.11 -11.47 -8.22
CA LYS A 15 4.81 -10.78 -6.96
C LYS A 15 4.60 -9.27 -7.17
N ALA A 16 5.45 -8.63 -7.98
CA ALA A 16 5.30 -7.21 -8.29
C ALA A 16 3.99 -6.92 -9.05
N LYS A 17 3.62 -7.76 -10.03
CA LYS A 17 2.35 -7.66 -10.76
C LYS A 17 1.14 -7.85 -9.83
N ASP A 18 1.19 -8.85 -8.95
CA ASP A 18 0.13 -9.14 -7.99
C ASP A 18 -0.05 -7.96 -7.03
N GLN A 19 1.04 -7.41 -6.48
CA GLN A 19 1.00 -6.24 -5.60
C GLN A 19 0.43 -4.99 -6.30
N MET A 20 0.73 -4.77 -7.58
CA MET A 20 0.13 -3.69 -8.36
C MET A 20 -1.39 -3.88 -8.53
N ALA A 21 -1.82 -5.11 -8.82
CA ALA A 21 -3.23 -5.46 -8.95
C ALA A 21 -3.97 -5.35 -7.61
N GLU A 22 -3.37 -5.83 -6.52
CA GLU A 22 -3.89 -5.72 -5.15
C GLU A 22 -4.12 -4.27 -4.74
N GLY A 23 -3.17 -3.37 -5.02
CA GLY A 23 -3.33 -1.94 -4.76
C GLY A 23 -4.54 -1.36 -5.50
N SER A 24 -4.66 -1.66 -6.80
CA SER A 24 -5.78 -1.20 -7.63
C SER A 24 -7.12 -1.76 -7.15
N ASN A 25 -7.17 -3.06 -6.82
CA ASN A 25 -8.35 -3.74 -6.29
C ASN A 25 -8.76 -3.22 -4.91
N SER A 26 -7.79 -2.74 -4.11
CA SER A 26 -8.02 -2.07 -2.83
C SER A 26 -8.45 -0.61 -2.97
N GLY A 27 -8.66 -0.12 -4.21
CA GLY A 27 -9.15 1.22 -4.51
C GLY A 27 -8.07 2.29 -4.66
N VAL A 28 -6.78 1.93 -4.66
CA VAL A 28 -5.69 2.89 -4.89
C VAL A 28 -5.72 3.35 -6.35
N ARG A 29 -5.82 4.66 -6.58
CA ARG A 29 -5.87 5.28 -7.93
C ARG A 29 -4.66 6.15 -8.26
N GLY A 30 -3.76 6.34 -7.31
CA GLY A 30 -2.56 7.15 -7.44
C GLY A 30 -1.64 6.94 -6.25
N THR A 31 -0.35 7.25 -6.41
CA THR A 31 0.65 7.06 -5.36
C THR A 31 1.13 8.40 -4.79
N PRO A 32 1.41 8.47 -3.46
CA PRO A 32 1.21 7.41 -2.48
C PRO A 32 -0.28 7.22 -2.11
N GLY A 33 -0.70 5.98 -1.92
CA GLY A 33 -2.03 5.62 -1.40
C GLY A 33 -1.84 4.77 -0.15
N ASN A 34 -2.28 5.27 1.01
CA ASN A 34 -2.10 4.61 2.29
C ASN A 34 -3.43 4.11 2.81
N ILE A 35 -3.46 2.92 3.41
CA ILE A 35 -4.65 2.34 4.03
C ILE A 35 -4.35 2.15 5.52
N ILE A 36 -5.09 2.84 6.38
CA ILE A 36 -5.00 2.68 7.83
C ILE A 36 -6.03 1.63 8.23
N TYR A 37 -5.55 0.50 8.75
CA TYR A 37 -6.36 -0.68 9.04
C TYR A 37 -6.26 -1.06 10.51
N ASN A 38 -7.41 -1.22 11.17
CA ASN A 38 -7.48 -1.72 12.54
C ASN A 38 -7.69 -3.25 12.51
N ASN A 39 -6.63 -4.01 12.81
CA ASN A 39 -6.65 -5.47 12.83
C ASN A 39 -7.65 -6.09 13.84
N LYS A 40 -8.14 -5.33 14.85
CA LYS A 40 -9.10 -5.84 15.83
C LYS A 40 -10.55 -5.68 15.39
N THR A 41 -10.87 -4.58 14.73
CA THR A 41 -12.26 -4.24 14.34
C THR A 41 -12.54 -4.47 12.86
N GLY A 42 -11.50 -4.63 12.05
CA GLY A 42 -11.63 -4.73 10.58
C GLY A 42 -11.93 -3.39 9.89
N LYS A 43 -11.97 -2.27 10.64
CA LYS A 43 -12.18 -0.95 10.05
C LYS A 43 -10.97 -0.52 9.24
N ALA A 44 -11.23 0.10 8.09
CA ALA A 44 -10.20 0.66 7.20
C ALA A 44 -10.58 2.07 6.74
N VAL A 45 -9.58 2.94 6.61
CA VAL A 45 -9.73 4.23 5.94
C VAL A 45 -8.54 4.51 5.03
N MET A 46 -8.79 5.14 3.88
CA MET A 46 -7.76 5.51 2.92
C MET A 46 -7.27 6.94 3.16
N VAL A 47 -5.95 7.13 3.12
CA VAL A 47 -5.28 8.43 3.05
C VAL A 47 -4.62 8.53 1.67
N SER A 48 -5.23 9.30 0.77
CA SER A 48 -4.81 9.43 -0.62
C SER A 48 -3.84 10.60 -0.82
N GLY A 49 -2.72 10.33 -1.47
CA GLY A 49 -1.66 11.30 -1.74
C GLY A 49 -0.68 11.48 -0.58
N ALA A 50 0.33 12.32 -0.82
CA ALA A 50 1.28 12.72 0.22
C ALA A 50 0.59 13.74 1.15
N GLN A 51 0.17 13.27 2.33
CA GLN A 51 -0.59 14.07 3.29
C GLN A 51 0.28 14.46 4.51
N PRO A 52 -0.05 15.55 5.22
CA PRO A 52 0.59 15.91 6.48
C PRO A 52 0.35 14.88 7.58
N LEU A 53 1.20 14.88 8.62
CA LEU A 53 1.06 14.02 9.81
C LEU A 53 -0.34 14.09 10.43
N ALA A 54 -0.93 15.28 10.51
CA ALA A 54 -2.25 15.50 11.11
C ALA A 54 -3.34 14.64 10.44
N SER A 55 -3.30 14.49 9.11
CA SER A 55 -4.26 13.67 8.36
C SER A 55 -4.15 12.19 8.72
N PHE A 56 -2.94 11.71 9.01
CA PHE A 56 -2.73 10.33 9.48
C PHE A 56 -3.23 10.14 10.92
N GLN A 57 -3.02 11.12 11.79
CA GLN A 57 -3.52 11.08 13.17
C GLN A 57 -5.06 11.00 13.19
N GLU A 58 -5.73 11.84 12.39
CA GLU A 58 -7.18 11.79 12.23
C GLU A 58 -7.66 10.42 11.70
N ALA A 59 -7.01 9.89 10.65
CA ALA A 59 -7.32 8.58 10.11
C ALA A 59 -7.18 7.44 11.14
N ILE A 60 -6.18 7.52 12.03
CA ILE A 60 -5.99 6.56 13.12
C ILE A 60 -7.14 6.65 14.14
N GLU A 61 -7.59 7.85 14.51
CA GLU A 61 -8.75 7.99 15.41
C GLU A 61 -10.04 7.45 14.77
N LEU A 62 -10.25 7.66 13.46
CA LEU A 62 -11.43 7.14 12.74
C LEU A 62 -11.54 5.62 12.78
N VAL A 63 -10.41 4.90 12.73
CA VAL A 63 -10.40 3.44 12.73
C VAL A 63 -10.27 2.82 14.12
N ARG A 64 -10.09 3.62 15.17
CA ARG A 64 -9.92 3.12 16.54
C ARG A 64 -11.14 2.33 17.05
#